data_AF-A0A7S2LFB5-F1
#
_entry.id   AF-A0A7S2LFB5-F1
#
_cell.length_a   1.000
_cell.length_b   1.000
_cell.length_c   1.000
_cell.angle_alpha   90.00
_cell.angle_beta   90.00
_cell.angle_gamma   90.00
#
_symmetry.space_group_name_H-M   'P 1'
#
loop_
_entity.id
_entity.type
_entity.pdbx_description
1 polymer ?
#
loop_
_entity_poly.entity_id
_entity_poly.type
_entity_poly.pdbx_seq_one_letter_code
_entity_poly.pdbx_strand_id
1 'polypeptide(L)'
;QDVEDCMAALRAALDTECYDRSRVAVVGGSHGGFLAAHLVGQHPEVFKAACVRNPVTNIASMATATDIPDWTFVEGLGLGQYDGGDGGKQRAPSAEELAVMWQRSPCAHVDKVTAPTLIALGLSDRRG
;
A
#
# COMPACT_ATOMS: atom_id res chain seq x y z
N GLN A 1 -9.89 -4.59 0.79
CA GLN A 1 -10.02 -6.02 1.10
C GLN A 1 -8.79 -6.47 1.87
N ASP A 2 -7.59 -6.34 1.31
CA ASP A 2 -6.35 -6.87 1.93
C ASP A 2 -5.99 -6.27 3.30
N VAL A 3 -6.28 -4.98 3.53
CA VAL A 3 -6.07 -4.31 4.83
C VAL A 3 -6.93 -4.92 5.93
N GLU A 4 -8.20 -5.17 5.64
CA GLU A 4 -9.14 -5.75 6.62
C GLU A 4 -8.82 -7.22 6.87
N ASP A 5 -8.39 -7.96 5.84
CA ASP A 5 -7.95 -9.36 5.99
C ASP A 5 -6.69 -9.44 6.88
N CYS A 6 -5.72 -8.52 6.71
CA CYS A 6 -4.57 -8.41 7.61
C CYS A 6 -4.99 -8.08 9.04
N MET A 7 -5.97 -7.20 9.24
CA MET A 7 -6.49 -6.86 10.56
C MET A 7 -7.23 -8.03 11.20
N ALA A 8 -7.99 -8.81 10.43
CA ALA A 8 -8.65 -10.02 10.90
C ALA A 8 -7.63 -11.07 11.35
N ALA A 9 -6.58 -11.29 10.55
CA ALA A 9 -5.49 -12.20 10.89
C ALA A 9 -4.76 -11.77 12.17
N LEU A 10 -4.49 -10.47 12.33
CA LEU A 10 -3.89 -9.92 13.55
C LEU A 10 -4.79 -10.15 14.77
N ARG A 11 -6.09 -9.85 14.68
CA ARG A 11 -7.04 -10.06 15.78
C ARG A 11 -7.08 -11.53 16.19
N ALA A 12 -7.17 -12.45 15.22
CA ALA A 12 -7.16 -13.88 15.48
C ALA A 12 -5.89 -14.32 16.22
N ALA A 13 -4.71 -13.87 15.78
CA ALA A 13 -3.44 -14.19 16.46
C ALA A 13 -3.39 -13.67 17.91
N LEU A 14 -3.87 -12.44 18.14
CA LEU A 14 -3.94 -11.81 19.46
C LEU A 14 -4.99 -12.45 20.40
N ASP A 15 -5.92 -13.25 19.86
CA ASP A 15 -6.93 -13.96 20.63
C ASP A 15 -6.53 -15.41 20.92
N THR A 16 -5.69 -16.02 20.07
CA THR A 16 -5.21 -17.40 20.26
C THR A 16 -4.03 -17.54 21.20
N GLU A 17 -3.24 -16.47 21.35
CA GLU A 17 -2.00 -16.50 22.15
C GLU A 17 -2.00 -15.37 23.19
N CYS A 18 -1.18 -15.52 24.22
CA CYS A 18 -0.99 -14.49 25.26
C CYS A 18 -0.05 -13.36 24.79
N TYR A 19 -0.32 -12.80 23.60
CA TYR A 19 0.39 -11.64 23.10
C TYR A 19 -0.06 -10.35 23.79
N ASP A 20 0.89 -9.43 23.99
CA ASP A 20 0.60 -8.12 24.54
C ASP A 20 0.03 -7.19 23.45
N ARG A 21 -1.29 -6.97 23.50
CA ARG A 21 -2.02 -6.11 22.57
C ARG A 21 -1.55 -4.65 22.58
N SER A 22 -0.83 -4.22 23.62
CA SER A 22 -0.26 -2.88 23.70
C SER A 22 1.08 -2.75 22.95
N ARG A 23 1.69 -3.86 22.50
CA ARG A 23 3.02 -3.90 21.87
C ARG A 23 2.97 -4.57 20.50
N VAL A 24 2.11 -4.08 19.61
CA VAL A 24 2.00 -4.55 18.22
C VAL A 24 2.83 -3.67 17.29
N ALA A 25 3.60 -4.28 16.39
CA ALA A 25 4.35 -3.60 15.34
C ALA A 25 4.12 -4.27 13.98
N VAL A 26 4.24 -3.50 12.89
CA VAL A 26 4.08 -4.01 11.52
C VAL A 26 5.37 -3.83 10.72
N VAL A 27 5.71 -4.85 9.93
CA VAL A 27 6.88 -4.83 9.05
C VAL A 27 6.47 -5.32 7.67
N GLY A 28 6.89 -4.62 6.62
CA GLY A 28 6.56 -5.00 5.25
C GLY A 28 7.55 -4.46 4.23
N GLY A 29 7.73 -5.17 3.13
CA GLY A 29 8.54 -4.70 2.00
C GLY A 29 7.83 -4.84 0.65
N SER A 30 8.13 -3.97 -0.32
CA SER A 30 7.46 -3.95 -1.64
C SER A 30 5.94 -3.83 -1.48
N HIS A 31 5.15 -4.78 -2.01
CA HIS A 31 3.71 -4.86 -1.78
C HIS A 31 3.34 -5.04 -0.29
N GLY A 32 4.13 -5.80 0.47
CA GLY A 32 3.96 -5.85 1.93
C GLY A 32 4.23 -4.49 2.60
N GLY A 33 5.08 -3.66 2.01
CA GLY A 33 5.31 -2.28 2.44
C GLY A 33 4.13 -1.36 2.14
N PHE A 34 3.46 -1.56 0.99
CA PHE A 34 2.20 -0.91 0.64
C PHE A 34 1.10 -1.24 1.66
N LEU A 35 0.91 -2.54 1.97
CA LEU A 35 -0.08 -2.98 2.97
C LEU A 35 0.27 -2.48 4.37
N ALA A 36 1.53 -2.55 4.78
CA ALA A 36 1.98 -2.04 6.07
C ALA A 36 1.74 -0.53 6.21
N ALA A 37 1.98 0.25 5.14
CA ALA A 37 1.68 1.68 5.11
C ALA A 37 0.17 1.98 5.21
N HIS A 38 -0.66 1.18 4.53
CA HIS A 38 -2.12 1.28 4.67
C HIS A 38 -2.60 0.94 6.09
N LEU A 39 -2.04 -0.10 6.71
CA LEU A 39 -2.42 -0.54 8.05
C LEU A 39 -2.15 0.56 9.09
N VAL A 40 -0.99 1.20 9.05
CA VAL A 40 -0.65 2.25 10.03
C VAL A 40 -1.39 3.57 9.80
N GLY A 41 -1.80 3.85 8.55
CA GLY A 41 -2.61 5.04 8.23
C GLY A 41 -4.10 4.86 8.50
N GLN A 42 -4.63 3.64 8.35
CA GLN A 42 -6.06 3.36 8.55
C GLN A 42 -6.40 2.88 9.97
N HIS A 43 -5.44 2.31 10.69
CA HIS A 43 -5.60 1.85 12.09
C HIS A 43 -4.49 2.42 13.00
N PRO A 44 -4.42 3.76 13.15
CA PRO A 44 -3.30 4.42 13.83
C PRO A 44 -3.14 4.05 15.31
N GLU A 45 -4.21 3.62 15.98
CA GLU A 45 -4.18 3.23 17.39
C GLU A 45 -3.58 1.84 17.65
N VAL A 46 -3.57 0.98 16.64
CA VAL A 46 -3.23 -0.46 16.76
C VAL A 46 -1.72 -0.65 16.83
N PHE A 47 -0.97 -0.01 15.93
CA PHE A 47 0.47 -0.25 15.78
C PHE A 47 1.29 0.77 16.59
N LYS A 48 2.31 0.30 17.30
CA LYS A 48 3.25 1.14 18.08
C LYS A 48 4.54 1.46 17.35
N ALA A 49 4.84 0.71 16.29
CA ALA A 49 5.96 0.96 15.40
C ALA A 49 5.69 0.34 14.04
N ALA A 50 6.28 0.92 13.00
CA ALA A 50 6.24 0.39 11.65
C ALA A 50 7.62 0.39 11.00
N CYS A 51 7.92 -0.62 10.19
CA CYS A 51 9.10 -0.66 9.33
C CYS A 51 8.67 -1.04 7.90
N VAL A 52 8.81 -0.11 6.97
CA VAL A 52 8.43 -0.29 5.57
C VAL A 52 9.65 -0.18 4.66
N ARG A 53 9.89 -1.20 3.84
CA ARG A 53 11.06 -1.29 2.95
C ARG A 53 10.66 -1.20 1.49
N ASN A 54 11.17 -0.22 0.77
CA ASN A 54 10.75 0.11 -0.60
C ASN A 54 9.21 0.00 -0.79
N PRO A 55 8.41 0.73 0.01
CA PRO A 55 6.96 0.62 -0.11
C PRO A 55 6.48 1.31 -1.39
N VAL A 56 5.58 0.66 -2.12
CA VAL A 56 4.73 1.42 -3.04
C VAL A 56 3.82 2.28 -2.16
N THR A 57 3.96 3.60 -2.23
CA THR A 57 3.19 4.53 -1.38
C THR A 57 2.27 5.44 -2.19
N ASN A 58 2.49 5.52 -3.50
CA ASN A 58 1.75 6.38 -4.42
C ASN A 58 1.53 5.63 -5.74
N ILE A 59 0.34 5.04 -5.89
CA ILE A 59 -0.07 4.31 -7.10
C ILE A 59 -0.15 5.27 -8.29
N ALA A 60 -0.65 6.49 -8.09
CA ALA A 60 -0.82 7.48 -9.15
C ALA A 60 0.51 7.88 -9.80
N SER A 61 1.57 8.09 -9.00
CA SER A 61 2.91 8.36 -9.52
C SER A 61 3.55 7.12 -10.15
N MET A 62 3.21 5.91 -9.69
CA MET A 62 3.73 4.69 -10.29
C MET A 62 3.11 4.38 -11.65
N ALA A 63 1.84 4.73 -11.88
CA ALA A 63 1.13 4.43 -13.13
C ALA A 63 1.82 5.00 -14.38
N THR A 64 2.69 6.00 -14.23
CA THR A 64 3.45 6.63 -15.32
C THR A 64 4.95 6.37 -15.28
N ALA A 65 5.46 5.75 -14.21
CA ALA A 65 6.90 5.58 -13.95
C ALA A 65 7.35 4.11 -13.84
N THR A 66 6.41 3.16 -13.77
CA THR A 66 6.72 1.74 -13.61
C THR A 66 6.70 0.99 -14.94
N ASP A 67 7.53 -0.05 -15.04
CA ASP A 67 7.56 -1.05 -16.11
C ASP A 67 6.41 -2.06 -16.06
N ILE A 68 5.62 -2.08 -14.98
CA ILE A 68 4.46 -2.97 -14.75
C ILE A 68 3.18 -2.15 -14.47
N PRO A 69 2.69 -1.34 -15.43
CA PRO A 69 1.56 -0.45 -15.18
C PRO A 69 0.27 -1.23 -14.92
N ASP A 70 0.12 -2.44 -15.46
CA ASP A 70 -1.06 -3.30 -15.23
C ASP A 70 -1.36 -3.47 -13.73
N TRP A 71 -0.33 -3.63 -12.90
CA TRP A 71 -0.49 -3.73 -11.44
C TRP A 71 -1.06 -2.43 -10.84
N THR A 72 -0.60 -1.27 -11.30
CA THR A 72 -1.10 0.03 -10.80
C THR A 72 -2.57 0.27 -11.15
N PHE A 73 -3.00 -0.20 -12.33
CA PHE A 73 -4.40 -0.11 -12.73
C PHE A 73 -5.29 -1.11 -11.97
N VAL A 74 -4.81 -2.33 -11.72
CA VAL A 74 -5.57 -3.32 -10.93
C VAL A 74 -5.74 -2.86 -9.49
N GLU A 75 -4.68 -2.42 -8.82
CA GLU A 75 -4.74 -1.94 -7.43
C GLU A 75 -5.48 -0.60 -7.32
N GLY A 76 -5.26 0.29 -8.29
CA GLY A 76 -5.82 1.64 -8.31
C GLY A 76 -7.29 1.70 -8.73
N LEU A 77 -7.69 0.94 -9.76
CA LEU A 77 -9.03 1.01 -10.34
C LEU A 77 -9.86 -0.25 -10.04
N GLY A 78 -9.23 -1.42 -10.04
CA GLY A 78 -9.86 -2.72 -9.81
C GLY A 78 -9.69 -3.69 -10.98
N LEU A 79 -9.92 -4.98 -10.74
CA LEU A 79 -9.81 -6.03 -11.76
C LEU A 79 -10.75 -5.75 -12.96
N GLY A 80 -10.22 -5.89 -14.17
CA GLY A 80 -10.99 -5.72 -15.42
C GLY A 80 -11.27 -4.27 -15.82
N GLN A 81 -10.77 -3.29 -15.07
CA GLN A 81 -10.92 -1.86 -15.39
C GLN A 81 -9.81 -1.35 -16.33
N TYR A 82 -8.82 -2.19 -16.64
CA TYR A 82 -7.75 -1.89 -17.58
C TYR A 82 -7.91 -2.70 -18.86
N ASP A 83 -8.27 -2.02 -19.94
CA ASP A 83 -8.36 -2.59 -21.29
C ASP A 83 -7.04 -2.44 -22.07
N GLY A 84 -6.03 -1.81 -21.46
CA GLY A 84 -4.78 -1.52 -22.12
C GLY A 84 -4.95 -0.65 -23.35
N GLY A 85 -5.97 0.21 -23.47
CA GLY A 85 -6.17 1.04 -24.65
C GLY A 85 -6.44 0.25 -25.95
N ASP A 86 -6.46 0.96 -27.08
CA ASP A 86 -6.82 0.38 -28.39
C ASP A 86 -5.84 -0.74 -28.80
N GLY A 87 -6.29 -1.99 -28.68
CA GLY A 87 -5.50 -3.17 -29.00
C GLY A 87 -4.51 -3.64 -27.92
N GLY A 88 -4.71 -3.30 -26.64
CA GLY A 88 -3.88 -3.80 -25.51
C GLY A 88 -2.52 -3.12 -25.36
N LYS A 89 -2.35 -1.92 -25.92
CA LYS A 89 -1.18 -1.05 -25.74
C LYS A 89 -1.36 -0.02 -24.62
N GLN A 90 -0.47 -0.08 -23.64
CA GLN A 90 -0.43 0.82 -22.48
C GLN A 90 -0.86 2.26 -22.80
N ARG A 91 -1.93 2.72 -22.14
CA ARG A 91 -2.39 4.11 -22.19
C ARG A 91 -2.05 4.85 -20.90
N ALA A 92 -1.86 6.16 -21.01
CA ALA A 92 -1.78 7.02 -19.84
C ALA A 92 -3.13 7.02 -19.08
N PRO A 93 -3.12 7.06 -17.74
CA PRO A 93 -4.33 7.21 -16.94
C PRO A 93 -4.94 8.62 -17.13
N SER A 94 -6.26 8.72 -17.06
CA SER A 94 -6.97 9.98 -17.05
C SER A 94 -6.79 10.72 -15.71
N ALA A 95 -7.14 12.01 -15.68
CA ALA A 95 -7.12 12.78 -14.43
C ALA A 95 -8.04 12.18 -13.34
N GLU A 96 -9.18 11.62 -13.74
CA GLU A 96 -10.12 10.97 -12.84
C GLU A 96 -9.55 9.65 -12.29
N GLU A 97 -8.91 8.85 -13.14
CA GLU A 97 -8.24 7.61 -12.72
C GLU A 97 -7.07 7.88 -11.78
N LEU A 98 -6.28 8.93 -12.06
CA LEU A 98 -5.21 9.38 -11.16
C LEU A 98 -5.75 9.81 -9.79
N ALA A 99 -6.91 10.47 -9.75
CA ALA A 99 -7.56 10.85 -8.49
C ALA A 99 -8.02 9.63 -7.69
N VAL A 100 -8.59 8.61 -8.36
CA VAL A 100 -8.97 7.34 -7.71
C VAL A 100 -7.73 6.60 -7.20
N MET A 101 -6.68 6.48 -8.03
CA MET A 101 -5.40 5.88 -7.64
C MET A 101 -4.78 6.58 -6.42
N TRP A 102 -4.86 7.91 -6.38
CA TRP A 102 -4.41 8.69 -5.22
C TRP A 102 -5.21 8.35 -3.96
N GLN A 103 -6.55 8.35 -4.04
CA GLN A 103 -7.42 8.02 -2.90
C GLN A 103 -7.17 6.61 -2.35
N ARG A 104 -6.77 5.67 -3.21
CA ARG A 104 -6.43 4.29 -2.82
C ARG A 104 -4.96 4.10 -2.46
N SER A 105 -4.14 5.14 -2.50
CA SER A 105 -2.72 5.06 -2.14
C SER A 105 -2.51 5.22 -0.63
N PRO A 106 -1.50 4.58 -0.03
CA PRO A 106 -1.19 4.74 1.39
C PRO A 106 -0.94 6.21 1.78
N CYS A 107 -0.37 7.01 0.86
CA CYS A 107 -0.12 8.42 1.09
C CYS A 107 -1.38 9.25 1.35
N ALA A 108 -2.56 8.81 0.92
CA ALA A 108 -3.83 9.48 1.23
C ALA A 108 -4.25 9.34 2.71
N HIS A 109 -3.51 8.55 3.51
CA HIS A 109 -3.75 8.36 4.94
C HIS A 109 -2.55 8.80 5.79
N VAL A 110 -1.53 9.43 5.19
CA VAL A 110 -0.29 9.77 5.89
C VAL A 110 -0.50 10.72 7.07
N ASP A 111 -1.49 11.59 6.96
CA ASP A 111 -1.91 12.56 8.00
C ASP A 111 -2.44 11.89 9.26
N LYS A 112 -2.90 10.63 9.16
CA LYS A 112 -3.45 9.86 10.27
C LYS A 112 -2.41 9.02 10.99
N VAL A 113 -1.22 8.83 10.40
CA VAL A 113 -0.17 7.96 10.96
C VAL A 113 0.37 8.55 12.25
N THR A 114 0.23 7.81 13.36
CA THR A 114 0.75 8.19 14.68
C THR A 114 1.95 7.34 15.11
N ALA A 115 2.10 6.14 14.54
CA ALA A 115 3.19 5.23 14.86
C ALA A 115 4.53 5.72 14.28
N PRO A 116 5.63 5.73 15.07
CA PRO A 116 6.96 5.90 14.54
C PRO A 116 7.22 4.91 13.40
N THR A 117 7.54 5.44 12.21
CA THR A 117 7.68 4.65 10.98
C THR A 117 9.09 4.77 10.42
N LEU A 118 9.80 3.65 10.37
CA LEU A 118 11.08 3.54 9.66
C LEU A 118 10.82 3.25 8.18
N ILE A 119 11.31 4.11 7.29
CA ILE A 119 11.27 3.89 5.85
C ILE A 119 12.68 3.52 5.38
N ALA A 120 12.86 2.26 4.98
CA ALA A 120 14.11 1.76 4.44
C ALA A 120 14.08 1.80 2.90
N LEU A 121 14.73 2.81 2.33
CA LEU A 121 14.93 2.97 0.89
C LEU A 121 16.35 2.53 0.52
N GLY A 122 16.49 1.66 -0.48
CA GLY A 122 17.80 1.31 -1.03
C GLY A 122 18.20 2.32 -2.10
N LEU A 123 19.40 2.91 -2.00
CA LEU A 123 19.98 3.78 -3.06
C LEU A 123 20.16 3.06 -4.41
N SER A 124 20.05 1.73 -4.43
CA SER A 124 20.17 0.88 -5.63
C SER A 124 18.82 0.39 -6.19
N ASP A 125 17.71 1.01 -5.80
CA ASP A 125 16.41 0.71 -6.39
C ASP A 125 16.35 1.24 -7.82
N ARG A 126 16.75 0.40 -8.78
CA ARG A 126 16.63 0.70 -10.21
C ARG A 126 15.24 0.30 -10.67
N ARG A 127 14.27 1.19 -10.49
CA ARG A 127 13.11 1.26 -11.38
C ARG A 127 13.33 2.45 -12.31
N GLY A 128 13.95 2.14 -13.45
CA GLY A 128 14.14 3.02 -14.58
C GLY A 128 13.93 2.23 -15.86
#